data_AF-Q1PVG1-F1
#
_entry.id   AF-Q1PVG1-F1
#
_cell.length_a   1.000
_cell.length_b   1.000
_cell.length_c   1.000
_cell.angle_alpha   90.00
_cell.angle_beta   90.00
_cell.angle_gamma   90.00
#
_symmetry.space_group_name_H-M   'P 1'
#
loop_
_entity.id
_entity.type
_entity.pdbx_description
1 polymer ?
#
loop_
_entity_poly.entity_id
_entity_poly.type
_entity_poly.pdbx_seq_one_letter_code
_entity_poly.pdbx_strand_id
1 'polypeptide(L)' 'MTNHVHFVCVPEKEDLLARTFNTLHMRYSQYFNQKRKLKVHLWQGRFYSCILDERHLRAVM' A
#
# COMPACT_ATOMS: atom_id res chain seq x y z
N MET A 1 14.20 1.41 1.65
CA MET A 1 12.90 1.81 1.07
C MET A 1 12.75 3.34 1.14
N THR A 2 13.07 4.08 0.06
CA THR A 2 12.94 5.57 0.03
C THR A 2 11.75 6.07 -0.78
N ASN A 3 11.20 5.23 -1.67
CA ASN A 3 10.17 5.62 -2.64
C ASN A 3 8.96 4.67 -2.68
N HIS A 4 8.93 3.61 -1.88
CA HIS A 4 7.80 2.69 -1.78
C HIS A 4 7.70 2.06 -0.39
N VAL A 5 6.56 1.41 -0.11
CA VAL A 5 6.22 0.79 1.18
C VAL A 5 5.78 -0.65 0.94
N HIS A 6 6.11 -1.53 1.89
CA HIS A 6 5.68 -2.93 1.91
C HIS A 6 4.77 -3.18 3.10
N PHE A 7 3.75 -4.00 2.90
CA PHE A 7 2.81 -4.41 3.94
C PHE A 7 2.73 -5.93 3.96
N VAL A 8 2.77 -6.50 5.16
CA VAL A 8 2.39 -7.90 5.40
C VAL A 8 0.99 -7.88 6.01
N CYS A 9 0.03 -8.50 5.32
CA CYS A 9 -1.38 -8.47 5.70
C CYS A 9 -2.01 -9.85 5.55
N VAL A 10 -2.97 -10.15 6.42
CA VAL A 10 -3.84 -11.33 6.29
C VAL A 10 -5.25 -10.82 5.97
N PRO A 11 -5.71 -10.89 4.70
CA PRO A 11 -7.03 -10.42 4.35
C PRO A 11 -8.11 -11.43 4.75
N GLU A 12 -9.26 -10.95 5.23
CA GLU A 12 -10.40 -11.82 5.56
C GLU A 12 -11.11 -12.38 4.32
N LYS A 13 -10.97 -11.71 3.16
CA LYS A 13 -11.53 -12.13 1.87
C LYS A 13 -10.58 -11.76 0.74
N GLU A 14 -10.66 -12.49 -0.36
CA GLU A 14 -9.76 -12.36 -1.52
C GLU A 14 -9.70 -10.94 -2.11
N ASP A 15 -10.80 -10.18 -2.08
CA ASP A 15 -10.90 -8.84 -2.68
C ASP A 15 -10.46 -7.69 -1.75
N LEU A 16 -10.26 -7.97 -0.45
CA LEU A 16 -10.10 -6.90 0.55
C LEU A 16 -8.77 -6.16 0.46
N LEU A 17 -7.69 -6.79 0.00
CA LEU A 17 -6.42 -6.09 -0.22
C LEU A 17 -6.61 -4.98 -1.27
N ALA A 18 -7.24 -5.31 -2.41
CA ALA A 18 -7.47 -4.34 -3.47
C ALA A 18 -8.34 -3.16 -3.03
N ARG A 19 -9.41 -3.43 -2.30
CA ARG A 19 -10.33 -2.40 -1.80
C ARG A 19 -9.69 -1.52 -0.72
N THR A 20 -8.94 -2.14 0.18
CA THR A 20 -8.21 -1.45 1.25
C THR A 20 -7.16 -0.53 0.67
N PHE A 21 -6.28 -1.04 -0.20
CA PHE A 21 -5.19 -0.24 -0.76
C PHE A 21 -5.66 0.83 -1.74
N ASN A 22 -6.77 0.62 -2.46
CA ASN A 22 -7.40 1.69 -3.25
C ASN A 22 -7.80 2.88 -2.34
N THR A 23 -8.52 2.59 -1.26
CA THR A 23 -8.98 3.62 -0.31
C THR A 23 -7.82 4.28 0.43
N LEU A 24 -6.85 3.49 0.89
CA LEU A 24 -5.67 3.96 1.62
C LEU A 24 -4.82 4.88 0.74
N HIS A 25 -4.51 4.46 -0.49
CA HIS A 25 -3.71 5.26 -1.41
C HIS A 25 -4.38 6.60 -1.73
N MET A 26 -5.70 6.59 -1.98
CA MET A 26 -6.46 7.82 -2.21
C MET A 26 -6.40 8.75 -1.01
N ARG A 27 -6.79 8.27 0.19
CA ARG A 27 -6.84 9.08 1.41
C ARG A 27 -5.47 9.61 1.81
N TYR A 28 -4.43 8.79 1.70
CA TYR A 28 -3.08 9.22 2.03
C TYR A 28 -2.53 10.23 1.04
N SER A 29 -2.82 10.10 -0.26
CA SER A 29 -2.44 11.10 -1.26
C SER A 29 -3.09 12.46 -0.96
N GLN A 30 -4.38 12.46 -0.61
CA GLN A 30 -5.10 13.68 -0.23
C GLN A 30 -4.50 14.32 1.01
N TYR A 31 -4.27 13.53 2.07
CA TYR A 31 -3.63 14.00 3.30
C TYR A 31 -2.23 14.55 3.05
N PHE A 32 -1.39 13.83 2.31
CA PHE A 32 -0.03 14.26 1.99
C PHE A 32 -0.01 15.58 1.22
N ASN A 33 -0.81 15.65 0.15
CA ASN A 33 -0.93 16.84 -0.70
C ASN A 33 -1.44 18.05 0.10
N GLN A 34 -2.46 17.86 0.95
CA GLN A 34 -2.98 18.93 1.81
C GLN A 34 -1.93 19.41 2.81
N LYS A 35 -1.25 18.48 3.49
CA LYS A 35 -0.22 18.78 4.50
C LYS A 35 1.00 19.48 3.90
N ARG A 36 1.38 19.12 2.67
CA ARG A 36 2.54 19.67 1.97
C ARG A 36 2.21 20.86 1.06
N LYS A 37 0.92 21.20 0.90
CA LYS A 37 0.43 22.18 -0.09
C LYS A 37 0.90 21.87 -1.52
N LEU A 38 0.90 20.58 -1.88
CA LEU A 38 1.30 20.09 -3.20
C LEU A 38 0.09 19.50 -3.94
N LYS A 39 0.24 19.28 -5.25
CA LYS A 39 -0.72 18.56 -6.09
C LYS A 39 0.04 17.55 -6.95
N VAL A 40 0.55 16.50 -6.32
CA VAL A 40 1.35 15.46 -7.00
C VAL A 40 0.64 14.10 -7.01
N HIS A 41 0.98 13.28 -7.99
CA HIS A 41 0.67 11.85 -7.97
C HIS A 41 1.66 11.14 -7.05
N LEU A 42 1.19 10.76 -5.86
CA LEU A 42 2.05 10.19 -4.84
C LEU A 42 2.43 8.73 -5.09
N TRP A 43 1.50 7.95 -5.66
CA TRP A 43 1.67 6.52 -5.91
C TRP A 43 1.94 6.25 -7.38
N GLN A 44 2.93 5.39 -7.65
CA GLN A 44 3.22 4.93 -9.00
C GLN A 44 2.42 3.65 -9.29
N GLY A 45 1.31 3.79 -10.01
CA GLY A 45 0.51 2.66 -10.48
C GLY A 45 -0.36 2.00 -9.40
N ARG A 46 -0.66 0.71 -9.61
CA ARG A 46 -1.49 -0.11 -8.71
C ARG A 46 -0.62 -0.72 -7.62
N PHE A 47 -1.25 -1.09 -6.50
CA PHE A 47 -0.58 -1.95 -5.52
C PHE A 47 -0.29 -3.32 -6.16
N TYR A 48 0.76 -3.96 -5.69
CA TYR A 48 1.11 -5.33 -6.05
C TYR A 48 0.99 -6.21 -4.80
N SER A 49 0.54 -7.44 -4.97
CA SER A 49 0.46 -8.43 -3.89
C SER A 49 0.94 -9.79 -4.36
N CYS A 50 1.59 -10.51 -3.46
CA CYS A 50 1.95 -11.91 -3.62
C CYS A 50 1.50 -12.69 -2.37
N ILE A 51 1.22 -13.98 -2.55
CA ILE A 51 0.97 -14.88 -1.42
C ILE A 51 2.32 -15.14 -0.74
N LEU A 52 2.34 -15.05 0.58
CA LEU A 52 3.49 -15.36 1.42
C LEU A 52 3.23 -16.66 2.16
N ASP A 53 4.19 -17.59 2.13
CA ASP A 53 4.18 -18.72 3.06
C ASP A 53 4.78 -18.31 4.42
N GLU A 54 4.56 -19.13 5.44
CA GLU A 54 5.07 -18.89 6.80
C GLU A 54 6.61 -18.78 6.89
N ARG A 55 7.35 -19.42 5.97
CA ARG A 55 8.82 -19.42 5.95
C ARG A 55 9.38 -18.11 5.41
N HIS A 56 8.64 -17.42 4.54
CA HIS A 56 9.04 -16.16 3.93
C HIS A 56 8.67 -14.91 4.75
N LEU A 57 7.92 -15.06 5.86
CA LEU A 57 7.52 -13.95 6.74
C LEU A 57 8.71 -13.13 7.26
N ARG A 58 9.91 -13.74 7.38
CA ARG A 58 11.14 -13.09 7.86
C ARG A 58 11.90 -12.28 6.81
N ALA A 59 11.53 -12.35 5.53
CA ALA A 59 12.26 -11.72 4.43
C ALA A 59 11.67 -10.37 3.98
N VAL A 60 10.60 -9.89 4.62
CA VAL A 60 9.87 -8.66 4.19
C VAL A 60 10.42 -7.37 4.84
N MET A 61 11.67 -7.38 5.34
CA MET A 61 12.32 -6.20 5.94
C MET A 61 13.07 -5.35 4.90
#